data_AF-X0WKV1-F1
#
_entry.id   AF-X0WKV1-F1
#
_cell.length_a   1.000
_cell.length_b   1.000
_cell.length_c   1.000
_cell.angle_alpha   90.00
_cell.angle_beta   90.00
_cell.angle_gamma   90.00
#
_symmetry.space_group_name_H-M   'P 1'
#
loop_
_entity.id
_entity.type
_entity.pdbx_description
1 polymer ?
#
loop_
_entity_poly.entity_id
_entity_poly.type
_entity_poly.pdbx_seq_one_letter_code
_entity_poly.pdbx_strand_id
1 'polypeptide(L)'
;MAIYTKKRASKIVWQPRIEHWYDVRKVKGTLPEKYKNKGVLEIYDDLGASVRYYYGSTTDISSPKTYIKFEHTGRVKISEVRKNNDIHVTYETPIGQLRGKKRLGEWGTSWHYVEHPVKSISDLRILECVVKNTKARFDYEFYKEAE
;
A
#
# COMPACT_ATOMS: atom_id res chain seq x y z
N MET A 1 -6.76 9.21 -20.67
CA MET A 1 -5.54 9.71 -21.35
C MET A 1 -5.44 11.22 -21.51
N ALA A 2 -6.52 11.97 -21.80
CA ALA A 2 -6.44 13.43 -22.01
C ALA A 2 -5.81 14.19 -20.82
N ILE A 3 -6.22 13.88 -19.59
CA ILE A 3 -5.66 14.50 -18.37
C ILE A 3 -4.15 14.24 -18.23
N TYR A 4 -3.71 12.99 -18.36
CA TYR A 4 -2.29 12.62 -18.24
C TYR A 4 -1.41 13.23 -19.35
N THR A 5 -2.00 13.57 -20.50
CA THR A 5 -1.30 14.19 -21.64
C THR A 5 -1.43 15.71 -21.67
N LYS A 6 -1.90 16.33 -20.58
CA LYS A 6 -2.16 17.78 -20.46
C LYS A 6 -3.09 18.34 -21.56
N LYS A 7 -3.93 17.49 -22.15
CA LYS A 7 -4.96 17.90 -23.10
C LYS A 7 -6.22 18.32 -22.34
N ARG A 8 -7.00 19.23 -22.93
CA ARG A 8 -8.30 19.63 -22.38
C ARG A 8 -9.22 18.41 -22.29
N ALA A 9 -9.63 18.05 -21.08
CA ALA A 9 -10.63 17.01 -20.86
C ALA A 9 -12.02 17.63 -20.77
N SER A 10 -13.01 17.03 -21.42
CA SER A 10 -14.41 17.43 -21.35
C SER A 10 -15.11 16.98 -20.07
N LYS A 11 -14.51 16.03 -19.34
CA LYS A 11 -15.03 15.45 -18.10
C LYS A 11 -13.88 15.21 -17.11
N ILE A 12 -14.22 15.24 -15.82
CA ILE A 12 -13.30 14.90 -14.73
C ILE A 12 -13.17 13.36 -14.66
N VAL A 13 -11.96 12.86 -14.48
CA VAL A 13 -11.72 11.43 -14.24
C VAL A 13 -12.20 11.09 -12.83
N TRP A 14 -13.12 10.14 -12.72
CA TRP A 14 -13.63 9.65 -11.45
C TRP A 14 -12.73 8.53 -10.89
N GLN A 15 -12.11 8.79 -9.73
CA GLN A 15 -11.16 7.90 -9.06
C GLN A 15 -11.53 7.73 -7.57
N PRO A 16 -12.63 7.03 -7.26
CA PRO A 16 -13.02 6.77 -5.88
C PRO A 16 -11.99 5.87 -5.19
N ARG A 17 -11.89 5.96 -3.87
CA ARG A 17 -11.04 5.07 -3.05
C ARG A 17 -11.93 4.02 -2.40
N ILE A 18 -12.22 2.92 -3.10
CA ILE A 18 -13.16 1.88 -2.63
C ILE A 18 -12.46 0.68 -1.96
N GLU A 19 -11.13 0.65 -1.92
CA GLU A 19 -10.34 -0.51 -1.47
C GLU A 19 -10.67 -0.88 -0.01
N HIS A 20 -10.68 0.09 0.89
CA HIS A 20 -10.99 -0.16 2.30
C HIS A 20 -12.45 -0.62 2.50
N TRP A 21 -13.38 -0.04 1.74
CA TRP A 21 -14.79 -0.47 1.74
C TRP A 21 -14.92 -1.92 1.27
N TYR A 22 -14.19 -2.28 0.20
CA TYR A 22 -14.17 -3.63 -0.35
C TYR A 22 -13.64 -4.63 0.68
N ASP A 23 -12.48 -4.36 1.28
CA ASP A 23 -11.85 -5.29 2.23
C ASP A 23 -12.71 -5.52 3.47
N VAL A 24 -13.26 -4.46 4.07
CA VAL A 24 -14.14 -4.58 5.24
C VAL A 24 -15.37 -5.41 4.91
N ARG A 25 -16.01 -5.15 3.76
CA ARG A 25 -17.19 -5.93 3.34
C ARG A 25 -16.86 -7.38 3.02
N LYS A 26 -15.70 -7.63 2.40
CA LYS A 26 -15.23 -8.97 2.08
C LYS A 26 -14.99 -9.78 3.35
N VAL A 27 -14.23 -9.24 4.31
CA VAL A 27 -13.98 -9.88 5.61
C VAL A 27 -15.28 -10.14 6.37
N LYS A 28 -16.23 -9.21 6.31
CA LYS A 28 -17.54 -9.37 6.96
C LYS A 28 -18.52 -10.26 6.20
N GLY A 29 -18.21 -10.72 4.98
CA GLY A 29 -19.16 -11.45 4.12
C GLY A 29 -20.38 -10.62 3.69
N THR A 30 -20.24 -9.29 3.63
CA THR A 30 -21.34 -8.33 3.35
C THR A 30 -21.16 -7.58 2.02
N LEU A 31 -20.38 -8.15 1.10
CA LEU A 31 -20.34 -7.64 -0.27
C LEU A 31 -21.73 -7.77 -0.91
N PRO A 32 -22.18 -6.77 -1.70
CA PRO A 32 -23.39 -6.90 -2.51
C PRO A 32 -23.36 -8.17 -3.37
N GLU A 33 -24.51 -8.78 -3.62
CA GLU A 33 -24.61 -10.06 -4.35
C GLU A 33 -23.82 -10.04 -5.67
N LYS A 34 -23.97 -8.97 -6.44
CA LYS A 34 -23.28 -8.78 -7.72
C LYS A 34 -21.74 -8.73 -7.64
N TYR A 35 -21.18 -8.60 -6.44
CA TYR A 35 -19.75 -8.45 -6.16
C TYR A 35 -19.14 -9.56 -5.31
N LYS A 36 -19.92 -10.54 -4.84
CA LYS A 36 -19.43 -11.59 -3.92
C LYS A 36 -18.20 -12.34 -4.44
N ASN A 37 -18.13 -12.57 -5.75
CA ASN A 37 -17.04 -13.30 -6.41
C ASN A 37 -16.11 -12.38 -7.21
N LYS A 38 -16.24 -11.06 -7.07
CA LYS A 38 -15.43 -10.09 -7.82
C LYS A 38 -14.21 -9.62 -7.02
N GLY A 39 -13.09 -9.45 -7.72
CA GLY A 39 -11.94 -8.67 -7.28
C GLY A 39 -12.25 -7.17 -7.27
N VAL A 40 -11.44 -6.38 -6.55
CA VAL A 40 -11.63 -4.92 -6.48
C VAL A 40 -11.51 -4.24 -7.85
N LEU A 41 -10.66 -4.76 -8.74
CA LEU A 41 -10.49 -4.24 -10.11
C LEU A 41 -11.76 -4.43 -10.95
N GLU A 42 -12.39 -5.60 -10.90
CA GLU A 42 -13.66 -5.85 -11.60
C GLU A 42 -14.81 -4.97 -11.08
N ILE A 43 -14.74 -4.52 -9.82
CA ILE A 43 -15.69 -3.54 -9.26
C ILE A 43 -15.40 -2.14 -9.82
N TYR A 44 -14.14 -1.76 -9.98
CA TYR A 44 -13.79 -0.51 -10.68
C TYR A 44 -14.31 -0.50 -12.13
N ASP A 45 -14.18 -1.62 -12.85
CA ASP A 45 -14.70 -1.78 -14.20
C ASP A 45 -16.23 -1.67 -14.25
N ASP A 46 -16.94 -2.38 -13.35
CA ASP A 46 -18.41 -2.32 -13.22
C ASP A 46 -18.92 -0.88 -12.95
N LEU A 47 -18.15 -0.10 -12.20
CA LEU A 47 -18.46 1.29 -11.89
C LEU A 47 -18.08 2.26 -13.02
N GLY A 48 -17.31 1.84 -14.02
CA GLY A 48 -16.71 2.75 -15.00
C GLY A 48 -15.75 3.76 -14.35
N ALA A 49 -15.13 3.35 -13.25
CA ALA A 49 -14.25 4.17 -12.42
C ALA A 49 -12.78 3.84 -12.70
N SER A 50 -11.92 4.84 -12.71
CA SER A 50 -10.48 4.59 -12.78
C SER A 50 -9.94 4.23 -11.39
N VAL A 51 -9.05 3.23 -11.34
CA VAL A 51 -8.31 2.89 -10.13
C VAL A 51 -7.45 4.09 -9.69
N ARG A 52 -7.53 4.45 -8.40
CA ARG A 52 -6.75 5.55 -7.84
C ARG A 52 -5.29 5.16 -7.54
N TYR A 53 -5.08 3.97 -6.98
CA TYR A 53 -3.78 3.51 -6.53
C TYR A 53 -3.18 2.47 -7.47
N TYR A 54 -1.85 2.45 -7.55
CA TYR A 54 -1.08 1.49 -8.34
C TYR A 54 -0.92 0.13 -7.63
N TYR A 55 -1.83 -0.21 -6.71
CA TYR A 55 -1.74 -1.44 -5.94
C TYR A 55 -2.02 -2.67 -6.83
N GLY A 56 -2.74 -2.50 -7.93
CA GLY A 56 -3.19 -3.64 -8.73
C GLY A 56 -4.29 -4.40 -8.00
N SER A 57 -4.23 -5.73 -7.99
CA SER A 57 -5.27 -6.55 -7.36
C SER A 57 -5.24 -6.55 -5.82
N THR A 58 -4.20 -5.98 -5.20
CA THR A 58 -4.15 -5.76 -3.75
C THR A 58 -4.70 -4.39 -3.38
N THR A 59 -5.12 -4.25 -2.12
CA THR A 59 -5.70 -3.05 -1.55
C THR A 59 -4.76 -2.34 -0.57
N ASP A 60 -3.60 -2.95 -0.28
CA ASP A 60 -2.59 -2.44 0.65
C ASP A 60 -1.26 -2.18 -0.06
N ILE A 61 -0.73 -0.96 0.08
CA ILE A 61 0.58 -0.55 -0.43
C ILE A 61 1.73 -1.33 0.20
N SER A 62 1.58 -1.81 1.43
CA SER A 62 2.60 -2.67 2.07
C SER A 62 2.60 -4.10 1.56
N SER A 63 1.66 -4.47 0.70
CA SER A 63 1.67 -5.77 0.03
C SER A 63 2.90 -5.91 -0.87
N PRO A 64 3.57 -7.08 -0.88
CA PRO A 64 4.64 -7.36 -1.84
C PRO A 64 4.11 -7.50 -3.29
N LYS A 65 2.78 -7.60 -3.48
CA LYS A 65 2.11 -7.73 -4.76
C LYS A 65 1.48 -6.40 -5.20
N THR A 66 2.31 -5.40 -5.44
CA THR A 66 1.88 -4.15 -6.09
C THR A 66 2.67 -3.94 -7.37
N TYR A 67 2.23 -3.03 -8.24
CA TYR A 67 3.00 -2.68 -9.44
C TYR A 67 4.33 -1.99 -9.14
N ILE A 68 4.61 -1.64 -7.88
CA ILE A 68 5.88 -1.03 -7.46
C ILE A 68 6.56 -1.91 -6.42
N LYS A 69 7.73 -2.42 -6.76
CA LYS A 69 8.60 -3.15 -5.84
C LYS A 69 9.63 -2.20 -5.23
N PHE A 70 9.80 -2.32 -3.92
CA PHE A 70 10.84 -1.62 -3.17
C PHE A 70 11.99 -2.56 -2.87
N GLU A 71 13.21 -2.12 -3.18
CA GLU A 71 14.44 -2.84 -2.89
C GLU A 71 15.33 -2.00 -1.97
N HIS A 72 15.86 -2.63 -0.93
CA HIS A 72 16.74 -1.97 0.04
C HIS A 72 18.20 -2.38 -0.19
N THR A 73 19.07 -1.38 -0.38
CA THR A 73 20.51 -1.56 -0.61
C THR A 73 21.33 -1.14 0.61
N GLY A 74 22.66 -1.20 0.54
CA GLY A 74 23.53 -0.57 1.55
C GLY A 74 23.42 -1.16 2.96
N ARG A 75 23.09 -2.46 3.08
CA ARG A 75 22.82 -3.17 4.35
C ARG A 75 21.62 -2.63 5.12
N VAL A 76 20.71 -1.91 4.47
CA VAL A 76 19.40 -1.57 5.03
C VAL A 76 18.48 -2.77 4.95
N LYS A 77 17.82 -3.11 6.06
CA LYS A 77 16.78 -4.15 6.12
C LYS A 77 15.55 -3.59 6.80
N ILE A 78 14.38 -3.94 6.29
CA ILE A 78 13.10 -3.64 6.93
C ILE A 78 12.44 -4.98 7.24
N SER A 79 12.00 -5.15 8.48
CA SER A 79 11.26 -6.33 8.90
C SER A 79 9.99 -5.93 9.63
N GLU A 80 8.93 -6.70 9.40
CA GLU A 80 7.67 -6.58 10.11
C GLU A 80 7.36 -7.91 10.80
N VAL A 81 7.10 -7.85 12.11
CA VAL A 81 6.70 -9.02 12.90
C VAL A 81 5.33 -8.75 13.49
N ARG A 82 4.34 -9.52 13.02
CA ARG A 82 2.98 -9.48 13.57
C ARG A 82 2.94 -10.26 14.88
N LYS A 83 2.45 -9.62 15.93
CA LYS A 83 2.13 -10.23 17.23
C LYS A 83 0.72 -9.80 17.62
N ASN A 84 -0.23 -10.74 17.59
CA ASN A 84 -1.66 -10.46 17.79
C ASN A 84 -2.16 -9.39 16.79
N ASN A 85 -2.67 -8.27 17.32
CA ASN A 85 -3.16 -7.12 16.55
C ASN A 85 -2.08 -6.05 16.32
N ASP A 86 -0.86 -6.24 16.85
CA ASP A 86 0.22 -5.29 16.66
C ASP A 86 1.21 -5.82 15.60
N ILE A 87 1.74 -4.91 14.80
CA ILE A 87 2.80 -5.16 13.83
C ILE A 87 4.01 -4.34 14.26
N HIS A 88 5.06 -5.02 14.70
CA HIS A 88 6.33 -4.39 15.05
C HIS A 88 7.15 -4.21 13.79
N VAL A 89 7.58 -2.98 13.51
CA VAL A 89 8.39 -2.64 12.35
C VAL A 89 9.79 -2.27 12.81
N THR A 90 10.79 -2.92 12.24
CA THR A 90 12.20 -2.60 12.51
C THR A 90 12.91 -2.23 11.23
N TYR A 91 13.56 -1.07 11.25
CA TYR A 91 14.48 -0.62 10.21
C TYR A 91 15.88 -0.79 10.75
N GLU A 92 16.66 -1.66 10.14
CA GLU A 92 18.06 -1.89 10.49
C GLU A 92 18.94 -1.20 9.45
N THR A 93 19.88 -0.38 9.91
CA THR A 93 20.82 0.34 9.05
C THR A 93 22.24 0.25 9.64
N PRO A 94 23.29 0.54 8.85
CA PRO A 94 24.65 0.61 9.37
C PRO A 94 24.88 1.67 10.46
N ILE A 95 24.01 2.69 10.55
CA ILE A 95 24.19 3.85 11.44
C ILE A 95 23.22 3.85 12.63
N GLY A 96 22.39 2.81 12.76
CA GLY A 96 21.42 2.68 13.84
C GLY A 96 20.16 1.91 13.43
N GLN A 97 19.22 1.82 14.36
CA GLN A 97 17.94 1.14 14.15
C GLN A 97 16.77 2.06 14.49
N LEU A 98 15.69 1.95 13.72
CA LEU A 98 14.39 2.54 14.06
C LEU A 98 13.40 1.42 14.38
N ARG A 99 12.59 1.63 15.42
CA ARG A 99 11.55 0.67 15.83
C ARG A 99 10.24 1.40 16.00
N GLY A 100 9.22 0.92 15.31
CA GLY A 100 7.85 1.38 15.45
C GLY A 100 6.89 0.22 15.68
N LYS A 101 5.66 0.59 15.96
CA LYS A 101 4.57 -0.35 16.19
C LYS A 101 3.31 0.18 15.52
N LYS A 102 2.71 -0.65 14.68
CA LYS A 102 1.40 -0.43 14.09
C LYS A 102 0.38 -1.28 14.82
N ARG A 103 -0.88 -0.86 14.81
CA ARG A 103 -2.02 -1.63 15.30
C ARG A 103 -3.04 -1.82 14.20
N LEU A 104 -3.47 -3.06 14.01
CA LEU A 104 -4.56 -3.40 13.11
C LEU A 104 -5.88 -2.84 13.63
N GLY A 105 -6.70 -2.33 12.71
CA GLY A 105 -8.08 -1.98 13.01
C GLY A 105 -8.93 -3.21 13.33
N GLU A 106 -10.18 -2.98 13.76
CA GLU A 106 -11.16 -4.00 14.18
C GLU A 106 -11.22 -5.21 13.23
N TRP A 107 -11.23 -4.95 11.92
CA TRP A 107 -11.38 -5.97 10.88
C TRP A 107 -10.05 -6.45 10.27
N GLY A 108 -8.91 -5.95 10.76
CA GLY A 108 -7.59 -6.31 10.23
C GLY A 108 -7.29 -5.81 8.82
N THR A 109 -8.14 -4.96 8.24
CA THR A 109 -8.04 -4.44 6.86
C THR A 109 -7.35 -3.07 6.76
N SER A 110 -6.90 -2.54 7.89
CA SER A 110 -6.18 -1.27 7.98
C SER A 110 -5.31 -1.27 9.23
N TRP A 111 -4.40 -0.32 9.32
CA TRP A 111 -3.54 -0.12 10.48
C TRP A 111 -3.24 1.36 10.71
N HIS A 112 -2.82 1.68 11.92
CA HIS A 112 -2.27 3.00 12.27
C HIS A 112 -1.03 2.82 13.14
N TYR A 113 -0.13 3.80 13.15
CA TYR A 113 0.99 3.80 14.10
C TYR A 113 0.45 4.04 15.51
N VAL A 114 0.82 3.16 16.44
CA VAL A 114 0.68 3.37 17.89
C VAL A 114 2.03 3.78 18.50
N GLU A 115 3.11 3.59 17.76
CA GLU A 115 4.45 4.08 18.07
C GLU A 115 5.19 4.35 16.76
N HIS A 116 5.58 5.61 16.53
CA HIS A 116 6.32 5.99 15.33
C HIS A 116 7.77 5.51 15.39
N PRO A 117 8.36 5.05 14.26
CA PRO A 117 9.77 4.64 14.21
C PRO A 117 10.76 5.76 14.56
N VAL A 118 10.43 7.00 14.19
CA VAL A 118 11.20 8.22 14.49
C VAL A 118 10.63 8.83 15.77
N LYS A 119 11.47 8.98 16.80
CA LYS A 119 11.07 9.49 18.12
C LYS A 119 11.85 10.72 18.54
N SER A 120 12.94 11.01 17.83
CA SER A 120 13.83 12.13 18.07
C SER A 120 14.34 12.75 16.77
N ILE A 121 14.93 13.94 16.85
CA ILE A 121 15.57 14.59 15.69
C ILE A 121 16.77 13.77 15.20
N SER A 122 17.51 13.12 16.10
CA SER A 122 18.64 12.25 15.73
C SER A 122 18.24 11.06 14.87
N ASP A 123 17.02 10.53 15.07
CA ASP A 123 16.49 9.40 14.28
C ASP A 123 16.30 9.76 12.80
N LEU A 124 16.15 11.05 12.46
CA LEU A 124 16.00 11.49 11.08
C LEU A 124 17.20 11.12 10.21
N ARG A 125 18.41 11.07 10.77
CA ARG A 125 19.61 10.62 10.04
C ARG A 125 19.52 9.14 9.67
N ILE A 126 18.96 8.32 10.55
CA ILE A 126 18.72 6.89 10.28
C ILE A 126 17.63 6.75 9.21
N LEU A 127 16.54 7.51 9.31
CA LEU A 127 15.48 7.52 8.30
C LEU A 127 16.02 7.96 6.92
N GLU A 128 16.85 8.99 6.87
CA GLU A 128 17.51 9.45 5.64
C GLU A 128 18.35 8.31 5.01
N CYS A 129 19.09 7.55 5.82
CA CYS A 129 19.82 6.38 5.35
C CYS A 129 18.89 5.34 4.72
N VAL A 130 17.74 5.05 5.34
CA VAL A 130 16.72 4.14 4.77
C VAL A 130 16.23 4.66 3.42
N VAL A 131 15.82 5.93 3.35
CA VAL A 131 15.25 6.52 2.14
C VAL A 131 16.28 6.54 1.00
N LYS A 132 17.52 6.97 1.26
CA LYS A 132 18.60 6.99 0.26
C LYS A 132 18.96 5.61 -0.27
N ASN A 133 18.74 4.57 0.52
CA ASN A 133 19.02 3.18 0.15
C ASN A 133 17.78 2.40 -0.28
N THR A 134 16.66 3.07 -0.56
CA THR A 134 15.45 2.44 -1.09
C THR A 134 15.30 2.77 -2.56
N LYS A 135 15.26 1.73 -3.40
CA LYS A 135 15.00 1.84 -4.84
C LYS A 135 13.59 1.35 -5.12
N ALA A 136 12.83 2.12 -5.89
CA ALA A 136 11.53 1.70 -6.40
C ALA A 136 11.68 1.27 -7.86
N ARG A 137 11.07 0.14 -8.22
CA ARG A 137 10.99 -0.31 -9.61
C ARG A 137 9.58 -0.78 -9.95
N PHE A 138 9.21 -0.64 -11.20
CA PHE A 138 7.95 -1.14 -11.70
C PHE A 138 8.01 -2.66 -11.87
N ASP A 139 6.94 -3.34 -11.49
CA ASP A 139 6.79 -4.80 -11.62
C ASP A 139 5.94 -5.14 -12.85
N TYR A 140 6.59 -5.20 -14.01
CA TYR A 140 5.92 -5.44 -15.30
C TYR A 140 5.19 -6.78 -15.36
N GLU A 141 5.74 -7.82 -14.72
CA GLU A 141 5.12 -9.15 -14.74
C GLU A 141 3.78 -9.14 -13.99
N PHE A 142 3.75 -8.57 -12.78
CA PHE A 142 2.51 -8.42 -12.02
C PHE A 142 1.50 -7.49 -12.72
N TYR A 143 1.97 -6.48 -13.45
CA TYR A 143 1.10 -5.65 -14.29
C TYR A 143 0.41 -6.46 -15.38
N LYS A 144 1.14 -7.32 -16.10
CA LYS A 144 0.58 -8.15 -17.19
C LYS A 144 -0.40 -9.21 -16.69
N GLU A 145 -0.25 -9.71 -15.46
CA GLU A 145 -1.23 -10.62 -14.85
C GLU A 145 -2.61 -9.97 -14.62
N ALA A 146 -2.68 -8.64 -14.61
CA ALA A 146 -3.89 -7.87 -14.37
C ALA A 146 -4.54 -7.33 -15.66
N GLU A 147 -3.92 -7.51 -16.83
CA GLU A 147 -4.52 -7.26 -18.16
C GLU A 147 -5.38 -8.45 -18.61
#